data_AF-A0A5B7BLY8-F1
#
_entry.id   AF-A0A5B7BLY8-F1
#
_cell.length_a   1.000
_cell.length_b   1.000
_cell.length_c   1.000
_cell.angle_alpha   90.00
_cell.angle_beta   90.00
_cell.angle_gamma   90.00
#
_symmetry.space_group_name_H-M   'P 1'
#
loop_
_entity.id
_entity.type
_entity.pdbx_description
1 polymer ?
#
loop_
_entity_poly.entity_id
_entity_poly.type
_entity_poly.pdbx_seq_one_letter_code
_entity_poly.pdbx_strand_id
1 'polypeptide(L)'
;MGGNRIYGGIPASIGHLSGLALLNMSYNLISAEIPPELGQLEELQVLNLAGNHLSGKIPNSLGNLHKLTQIDLSGNNLLGSIPTIVEKFQNLLSMDLSNNKLNGSIPKEIFNLPSLSTYLSLSKNLLSGPLPQEVGILENVVTIDLSGNHLSGNIPNSIGNCKSLEELLMAKNMFSGNIPSTLGAVKALEILDLSSNKFSGPIPAVLQGLQTLELLNLSFNDLEGEVPSGGVFKNLSRVYLEGNPKLCLHLACDHRTRSHRRRLILVRIIIAIATISALCFVIGLLLYIRKSKAKIMPTSDFFKGQHQVVSYDELRLATGNFNQENMIGQGSFGLVYKGHLREGIAIAVKVLDIERTGSWNSFFAECMALRNVRHRNLVKLITSCSSIDFRNMEFLALVYEFMSNGSLEDWITGKRRHANGEQWNVVGRLNVAIDIACAMDYLHHECEAPVVHCDLKPSNVLLDENMTAKVGDFGLARLLIKRTGDQHSISSTNNLKGSIGYIPPG
;
A
#
# COMPACT_ATOMS: atom_id res chain seq x y z
N MET A 1 -40.53 -7.87 10.15
CA MET A 1 -39.86 -9.00 10.83
C MET A 1 -38.33 -8.89 10.80
N GLY A 2 -37.74 -7.79 10.31
CA GLY A 2 -36.29 -7.66 10.27
C GLY A 2 -35.62 -7.54 11.64
N GLY A 3 -34.33 -7.93 11.73
CA GLY A 3 -33.50 -7.81 12.94
C GLY A 3 -33.83 -8.82 14.03
N ASN A 4 -34.20 -10.05 13.67
CA ASN A 4 -34.57 -11.11 14.61
C ASN A 4 -33.68 -12.36 14.41
N ARG A 5 -34.09 -13.51 14.97
CA ARG A 5 -33.40 -14.80 14.83
C ARG A 5 -34.28 -15.86 14.16
N ILE A 6 -35.15 -15.44 13.24
CA ILE A 6 -36.06 -16.33 12.52
C ILE A 6 -35.24 -17.21 11.57
N TYR A 7 -35.48 -18.52 11.58
CA TYR A 7 -34.75 -19.51 10.76
C TYR A 7 -35.74 -20.37 9.95
N GLY A 8 -35.21 -21.14 8.99
CA GLY A 8 -36.01 -21.94 8.05
C GLY A 8 -36.19 -21.23 6.70
N GLY A 9 -37.00 -21.81 5.80
CA GLY A 9 -37.30 -21.22 4.49
C GLY A 9 -38.53 -20.33 4.49
N ILE A 10 -38.64 -19.43 3.51
CA ILE A 10 -39.89 -18.70 3.24
C ILE A 10 -40.90 -19.71 2.66
N PRO A 11 -42.06 -19.92 3.29
CA PRO A 11 -43.03 -20.91 2.80
C PRO A 11 -43.72 -20.40 1.54
N ALA A 12 -44.03 -21.31 0.60
CA ALA A 12 -44.77 -21.00 -0.63
C ALA A 12 -46.13 -20.32 -0.36
N SER A 13 -46.75 -20.60 0.80
CA SER A 13 -48.00 -19.96 1.23
C SER A 13 -47.89 -18.45 1.42
N ILE A 14 -46.68 -17.86 1.42
CA ILE A 14 -46.48 -16.41 1.42
C ILE A 14 -47.22 -15.74 0.26
N GLY A 15 -47.33 -16.41 -0.90
CA GLY A 15 -48.01 -15.88 -2.09
C GLY A 15 -49.50 -15.60 -1.89
N HIS A 16 -50.13 -16.18 -0.85
CA HIS A 16 -51.53 -15.92 -0.53
C HIS A 16 -51.77 -14.56 0.14
N LEU A 17 -50.72 -13.83 0.54
CA LEU A 17 -50.83 -12.51 1.16
C LEU A 17 -51.02 -11.40 0.11
N SER A 18 -52.03 -11.52 -0.74
CA SER A 18 -52.21 -10.68 -1.95
C SER A 18 -52.26 -9.17 -1.72
N GLY A 19 -52.64 -8.71 -0.52
CA GLY A 19 -52.66 -7.29 -0.14
C GLY A 19 -51.36 -6.75 0.47
N LEU A 20 -50.29 -7.54 0.49
CA LEU A 20 -49.05 -7.18 1.17
C LEU A 20 -48.28 -6.12 0.35
N ALA A 21 -48.15 -4.92 0.91
CA ALA A 21 -47.38 -3.82 0.30
C ALA A 21 -45.90 -3.78 0.74
N LEU A 22 -45.59 -4.26 1.94
CA LEU A 22 -44.23 -4.26 2.48
C LEU A 22 -43.91 -5.61 3.12
N LEU A 23 -42.86 -6.25 2.63
CA LEU A 23 -42.28 -7.45 3.20
C LEU A 23 -40.85 -7.18 3.63
N ASN A 24 -40.63 -7.05 4.95
CA ASN A 24 -39.30 -6.92 5.53
C ASN A 24 -38.99 -8.10 6.46
N MET A 25 -38.05 -8.94 6.04
CA MET A 25 -37.50 -10.08 6.77
C MET A 25 -35.96 -10.00 6.91
N SER A 26 -35.38 -8.81 6.79
CA SER A 26 -33.92 -8.64 6.76
C SER A 26 -33.23 -8.97 8.09
N TYR A 27 -31.93 -9.28 8.05
CA TYR A 27 -31.12 -9.56 9.24
C TYR A 27 -31.75 -10.63 10.14
N ASN A 28 -31.94 -11.81 9.58
CA ASN A 28 -32.43 -13.02 10.23
C ASN A 28 -31.52 -14.22 9.87
N LEU A 29 -31.97 -15.45 10.13
CA LEU A 29 -31.28 -16.69 9.79
C LEU A 29 -32.06 -17.50 8.73
N ILE A 30 -32.85 -16.81 7.88
CA ILE A 30 -33.69 -17.45 6.86
C ILE A 30 -32.79 -18.08 5.80
N SER A 31 -33.06 -19.32 5.43
CA SER A 31 -32.28 -20.13 4.49
C SER A 31 -33.13 -20.63 3.32
N ALA A 32 -32.60 -21.54 2.51
CA ALA A 32 -33.24 -22.10 1.32
C ALA A 32 -33.46 -21.06 0.20
N GLU A 33 -34.14 -21.47 -0.86
CA GLU A 33 -34.38 -20.62 -2.03
C GLU A 33 -35.51 -19.62 -1.80
N ILE A 34 -35.49 -18.51 -2.55
CA ILE A 34 -36.62 -17.59 -2.62
C ILE A 34 -37.77 -18.33 -3.34
N PRO A 35 -38.93 -18.54 -2.71
CA PRO A 35 -40.02 -19.28 -3.34
C PRO A 35 -40.58 -18.47 -4.53
N PRO A 36 -40.83 -19.10 -5.69
CA PRO A 36 -41.38 -18.42 -6.85
C PRO A 36 -42.76 -17.80 -6.58
N GLU A 37 -43.51 -18.34 -5.61
CA GLU A 37 -44.81 -17.82 -5.16
C GLU A 37 -44.72 -16.40 -4.59
N LEU A 38 -43.54 -15.92 -4.19
CA LEU A 38 -43.35 -14.52 -3.79
C LEU A 38 -43.75 -13.56 -4.93
N GLY A 39 -43.58 -13.98 -6.18
CA GLY A 39 -44.04 -13.25 -7.37
C GLY A 39 -45.56 -13.11 -7.51
N GLN A 40 -46.36 -13.72 -6.64
CA GLN A 40 -47.83 -13.55 -6.60
C GLN A 40 -48.26 -12.31 -5.79
N LEU A 41 -47.32 -11.66 -5.09
CA LEU A 41 -47.59 -10.49 -4.25
C LEU A 41 -47.64 -9.21 -5.10
N GLU A 42 -48.59 -9.11 -6.02
CA GLU A 42 -48.65 -8.03 -7.03
C GLU A 42 -48.77 -6.60 -6.42
N GLU A 43 -49.24 -6.48 -5.18
CA GLU A 43 -49.32 -5.22 -4.43
C GLU A 43 -48.01 -4.80 -3.75
N LEU A 44 -46.97 -5.63 -3.81
CA LEU A 44 -45.72 -5.41 -3.08
C LEU A 44 -44.94 -4.23 -3.65
N GLN A 45 -44.63 -3.28 -2.77
CA GLN A 45 -43.84 -2.08 -3.05
C GLN A 45 -42.42 -2.21 -2.51
N VAL A 46 -42.27 -2.83 -1.33
CA VAL A 46 -40.96 -3.00 -0.68
C VAL A 46 -40.72 -4.46 -0.36
N LEU A 47 -39.66 -5.03 -0.94
CA LEU A 47 -39.15 -6.36 -0.63
C LEU A 47 -37.74 -6.24 -0.02
N ASN A 48 -37.61 -6.51 1.28
CA ASN A 48 -36.32 -6.53 1.94
C ASN A 48 -36.05 -7.90 2.60
N LEU A 49 -35.11 -8.63 2.01
CA LEU A 49 -34.61 -9.94 2.45
C LEU A 49 -33.12 -9.93 2.82
N ALA A 50 -32.53 -8.74 3.00
CA ALA A 50 -31.10 -8.55 3.21
C ALA A 50 -30.55 -9.32 4.42
N GLY A 51 -29.28 -9.70 4.41
CA GLY A 51 -28.58 -10.25 5.57
C GLY A 51 -29.19 -11.55 6.10
N ASN A 52 -29.39 -12.53 5.21
CA ASN A 52 -29.92 -13.85 5.52
C ASN A 52 -28.99 -14.94 4.94
N HIS A 53 -29.45 -16.19 4.89
CA HIS A 53 -28.77 -17.34 4.31
C HIS A 53 -29.48 -17.87 3.06
N LEU A 54 -30.25 -17.03 2.36
CA LEU A 54 -30.99 -17.44 1.15
C LEU A 54 -30.02 -17.91 0.06
N SER A 55 -30.38 -18.98 -0.65
CA SER A 55 -29.56 -19.64 -1.67
C SER A 55 -30.32 -19.79 -2.98
N GLY A 56 -29.70 -20.44 -3.98
CA GLY A 56 -30.34 -20.66 -5.27
C GLY A 56 -30.39 -19.41 -6.13
N LYS A 57 -31.17 -19.46 -7.21
CA LYS A 57 -31.28 -18.37 -8.18
C LYS A 57 -32.33 -17.35 -7.76
N ILE A 58 -32.19 -16.12 -8.24
CA ILE A 58 -33.28 -15.13 -8.19
C ILE A 58 -34.41 -15.63 -9.10
N PRO A 59 -35.62 -15.89 -8.60
CA PRO A 59 -36.71 -16.44 -9.41
C PRO A 59 -37.22 -15.43 -10.45
N ASN A 60 -37.48 -15.90 -11.68
CA ASN A 60 -38.05 -15.05 -12.72
C ASN A 60 -39.44 -14.50 -12.37
N SER A 61 -40.17 -15.18 -11.49
CA SER A 61 -41.49 -14.75 -11.04
C SER A 61 -41.47 -13.42 -10.28
N LEU A 62 -40.32 -13.02 -9.72
CA LEU A 62 -40.21 -11.70 -9.10
C LEU A 62 -40.51 -10.57 -10.10
N GLY A 63 -40.30 -10.76 -11.40
CA GLY A 63 -40.67 -9.79 -12.42
C GLY A 63 -42.16 -9.48 -12.54
N ASN A 64 -43.04 -10.20 -11.83
CA ASN A 64 -44.46 -9.89 -11.74
C ASN A 64 -44.78 -8.80 -10.68
N LEU A 65 -43.80 -8.42 -9.85
CA LEU A 65 -43.98 -7.39 -8.83
C LEU A 65 -43.90 -5.98 -9.43
N HIS A 66 -44.90 -5.62 -10.24
CA HIS A 66 -44.91 -4.39 -11.03
C HIS A 66 -44.98 -3.10 -10.20
N LYS A 67 -45.43 -3.18 -8.95
CA LYS A 67 -45.53 -2.05 -8.00
C LYS A 67 -44.27 -1.86 -7.16
N LEU A 68 -43.26 -2.70 -7.35
CA LEU A 68 -42.04 -2.68 -6.54
C LEU A 68 -41.27 -1.36 -6.75
N THR A 69 -41.02 -0.66 -5.66
CA THR A 69 -40.21 0.56 -5.58
C THR A 69 -38.85 0.28 -4.95
N GLN A 70 -38.74 -0.73 -4.08
CA GLN A 70 -37.49 -1.12 -3.45
C GLN A 70 -37.34 -2.64 -3.38
N ILE A 71 -36.16 -3.11 -3.80
CA ILE A 71 -35.73 -4.49 -3.60
C ILE A 71 -34.34 -4.53 -2.99
N ASP A 72 -34.21 -5.28 -1.90
CA ASP A 72 -32.93 -5.53 -1.22
C ASP A 72 -32.79 -7.02 -0.91
N LEU A 73 -31.90 -7.66 -1.66
CA LEU A 73 -31.51 -9.07 -1.52
C LEU A 73 -30.05 -9.22 -1.04
N SER A 74 -29.45 -8.13 -0.56
CA SER A 74 -28.03 -8.06 -0.26
C SER A 74 -27.61 -9.01 0.87
N GLY A 75 -26.34 -9.43 0.89
CA GLY A 75 -25.80 -10.23 2.00
C GLY A 75 -26.48 -11.59 2.16
N ASN A 76 -26.59 -12.34 1.06
CA ASN A 76 -27.14 -13.70 1.01
C ASN A 76 -26.17 -14.64 0.26
N ASN A 77 -26.61 -15.86 -0.05
CA ASN A 77 -25.86 -16.85 -0.82
C ASN A 77 -26.47 -17.09 -2.22
N LEU A 78 -27.12 -16.09 -2.81
CA LEU A 78 -27.77 -16.20 -4.12
C LEU A 78 -26.74 -16.45 -5.22
N LEU A 79 -27.06 -17.32 -6.17
CA LEU A 79 -26.18 -17.80 -7.22
C LEU A 79 -26.82 -17.72 -8.62
N GLY A 80 -26.01 -17.87 -9.65
CA GLY A 80 -26.47 -17.79 -11.05
C GLY A 80 -26.49 -16.34 -11.56
N SER A 81 -26.99 -16.17 -12.77
CA SER A 81 -27.07 -14.87 -13.43
C SER A 81 -28.22 -14.01 -12.90
N ILE A 82 -28.05 -12.69 -12.97
CA ILE A 82 -29.14 -11.74 -12.80
C ILE A 82 -30.19 -12.02 -13.89
N PRO A 83 -31.47 -12.30 -13.55
CA PRO A 83 -32.51 -12.54 -14.52
C PRO A 83 -32.78 -11.32 -15.41
N THR A 84 -33.00 -11.51 -16.72
CA THR A 84 -33.36 -10.40 -17.63
C THR A 84 -34.73 -9.80 -17.32
N ILE A 85 -35.59 -10.54 -16.63
CA ILE A 85 -36.94 -10.11 -16.26
C ILE A 85 -36.96 -8.88 -15.33
N VAL A 86 -35.81 -8.49 -14.76
CA VAL A 86 -35.70 -7.29 -13.93
C VAL A 86 -36.16 -6.02 -14.66
N GLU A 87 -36.10 -5.98 -15.99
CA GLU A 87 -36.65 -4.86 -16.78
C GLU A 87 -38.14 -4.59 -16.49
N LYS A 88 -38.90 -5.54 -15.92
CA LYS A 88 -40.32 -5.34 -15.60
C LYS A 88 -40.55 -4.43 -14.39
N PHE A 89 -39.52 -4.08 -13.61
CA PHE A 89 -39.64 -3.24 -12.41
C PHE A 89 -39.71 -1.74 -12.75
N GLN A 90 -40.76 -1.33 -13.47
CA GLN A 90 -40.89 0.02 -14.03
C GLN A 90 -40.97 1.15 -12.98
N ASN A 91 -41.37 0.83 -11.75
CA ASN A 91 -41.49 1.78 -10.63
C ASN A 91 -40.30 1.72 -9.65
N LEU A 92 -39.26 0.95 -9.95
CA LEU A 92 -38.18 0.71 -9.00
C LEU A 92 -37.32 1.95 -8.82
N LEU A 93 -37.10 2.33 -7.56
CA LEU A 93 -36.30 3.48 -7.15
C LEU A 93 -34.91 3.04 -6.65
N SER A 94 -34.82 1.87 -6.01
CA SER A 94 -33.59 1.32 -5.44
C SER A 94 -33.49 -0.20 -5.59
N MET A 95 -32.30 -0.68 -5.95
CA MET A 95 -31.98 -2.11 -6.08
C MET A 95 -30.65 -2.43 -5.39
N ASP A 96 -30.69 -3.34 -4.41
CA ASP A 96 -29.49 -3.93 -3.82
C ASP A 96 -29.43 -5.45 -4.04
N LEU A 97 -28.43 -5.90 -4.79
CA LEU A 97 -28.09 -7.31 -4.99
C LEU A 97 -26.67 -7.64 -4.49
N SER A 98 -26.06 -6.73 -3.73
CA SER A 98 -24.66 -6.82 -3.33
C SER A 98 -24.38 -7.98 -2.36
N ASN A 99 -23.10 -8.35 -2.24
CA ASN A 99 -22.63 -9.35 -1.27
C ASN A 99 -23.37 -10.69 -1.41
N ASN A 100 -23.34 -11.25 -2.62
CA ASN A 100 -23.91 -12.53 -3.01
C ASN A 100 -22.90 -13.33 -3.85
N LYS A 101 -23.33 -14.40 -4.52
CA LYS A 101 -22.51 -15.23 -5.42
C LYS A 101 -23.06 -15.18 -6.86
N LEU A 102 -23.68 -14.07 -7.26
CA LEU A 102 -24.22 -13.87 -8.61
C LEU A 102 -23.08 -13.86 -9.61
N ASN A 103 -23.27 -14.48 -10.77
CA ASN A 103 -22.22 -14.68 -11.78
C ASN A 103 -22.72 -14.40 -13.21
N GLY A 104 -21.84 -14.57 -14.20
CA GLY A 104 -22.14 -14.22 -15.59
C GLY A 104 -22.08 -12.71 -15.84
N SER A 105 -22.60 -12.25 -16.96
CA SER A 105 -22.60 -10.83 -17.34
C SER A 105 -23.74 -10.05 -16.71
N ILE A 106 -23.54 -8.75 -16.51
CA ILE A 106 -24.63 -7.84 -16.19
C ILE A 106 -25.56 -7.76 -17.41
N PRO A 107 -26.83 -8.18 -17.31
CA PRO A 107 -27.78 -8.07 -18.42
C PRO A 107 -28.09 -6.60 -18.69
N LYS A 108 -28.19 -6.20 -19.96
CA LYS A 108 -28.51 -4.81 -20.32
C LYS A 108 -29.86 -4.35 -19.77
N GLU A 109 -30.78 -5.31 -19.58
CA GLU A 109 -32.13 -5.14 -19.08
C GLU A 109 -32.17 -4.51 -17.67
N ILE A 110 -31.11 -4.66 -16.86
CA ILE A 110 -31.04 -4.01 -15.53
C ILE A 110 -30.93 -2.48 -15.63
N PHE A 111 -30.47 -1.94 -16.76
CA PHE A 111 -30.37 -0.51 -16.98
C PHE A 111 -31.64 0.08 -17.62
N ASN A 112 -32.58 -0.77 -18.07
CA ASN A 112 -33.89 -0.35 -18.58
C ASN A 112 -34.90 -0.10 -17.44
N LEU A 113 -34.46 0.61 -16.39
CA LEU A 113 -35.24 0.93 -15.21
C LEU A 113 -35.38 2.46 -15.09
N PRO A 114 -36.37 3.07 -15.76
CA PRO A 114 -36.44 4.53 -15.93
C PRO A 114 -36.66 5.29 -14.62
N SER A 115 -37.25 4.64 -13.61
CA SER A 115 -37.54 5.23 -12.29
C SER A 115 -36.37 5.12 -11.31
N LEU A 116 -35.31 4.39 -11.66
CA LEU A 116 -34.21 4.11 -10.75
C LEU A 116 -33.45 5.41 -10.46
N SER A 117 -33.59 5.88 -9.23
CA SER A 117 -33.19 7.23 -8.84
C SER A 117 -32.38 7.28 -7.54
N THR A 118 -32.39 6.21 -6.74
CA THR A 118 -31.63 6.17 -5.49
C THR A 118 -30.31 5.45 -5.71
N TYR A 119 -30.30 4.11 -5.73
CA TYR A 119 -29.05 3.38 -5.89
C TYR A 119 -29.25 2.04 -6.60
N LEU A 120 -28.20 1.64 -7.33
CA LEU A 120 -28.00 0.32 -7.92
C LEU A 120 -26.72 -0.27 -7.36
N SER A 121 -26.83 -1.29 -6.51
CA SER A 121 -25.66 -2.00 -5.97
C SER A 121 -25.63 -3.45 -6.42
N LEU A 122 -24.57 -3.80 -7.15
CA LEU A 122 -24.22 -5.16 -7.59
C LEU A 122 -22.87 -5.61 -7.01
N SER A 123 -22.33 -4.87 -6.05
CA SER A 123 -20.98 -5.06 -5.54
C SER A 123 -20.79 -6.39 -4.80
N LYS A 124 -19.54 -6.84 -4.68
CA LYS A 124 -19.16 -8.08 -3.98
C LYS A 124 -19.93 -9.30 -4.48
N ASN A 125 -19.85 -9.54 -5.78
CA ASN A 125 -20.40 -10.71 -6.47
C ASN A 125 -19.31 -11.38 -7.33
N LEU A 126 -19.69 -12.29 -8.21
CA LEU A 126 -18.81 -12.97 -9.18
C LEU A 126 -19.15 -12.54 -10.62
N LEU A 127 -19.74 -11.35 -10.82
CA LEU A 127 -20.16 -10.85 -12.13
C LEU A 127 -18.93 -10.60 -13.02
N SER A 128 -19.07 -10.82 -14.33
CA SER A 128 -17.96 -10.82 -15.29
C SER A 128 -18.35 -10.19 -16.62
N GLY A 129 -17.36 -9.91 -17.48
CA GLY A 129 -17.62 -9.31 -18.79
C GLY A 129 -17.82 -7.78 -18.73
N PRO A 130 -18.17 -7.15 -19.86
CA PRO A 130 -18.22 -5.69 -19.97
C PRO A 130 -19.41 -5.07 -19.26
N LEU A 131 -19.26 -3.80 -18.84
CA LEU A 131 -20.38 -2.95 -18.47
C LEU A 131 -21.16 -2.57 -19.74
N PRO A 132 -22.46 -2.92 -19.86
CA PRO A 132 -23.28 -2.57 -21.02
C PRO A 132 -23.40 -1.06 -21.26
N GLN A 133 -23.55 -0.66 -22.53
CA GLN A 133 -23.68 0.75 -22.90
C GLN A 133 -24.99 1.36 -22.38
N GLU A 134 -25.99 0.53 -22.11
CA GLU A 134 -27.29 0.89 -21.56
C GLU A 134 -27.21 1.54 -20.17
N VAL A 135 -26.06 1.45 -19.46
CA VAL A 135 -25.85 2.17 -18.19
C VAL A 135 -26.21 3.65 -18.25
N GLY A 136 -26.02 4.29 -19.42
CA GLY A 136 -26.36 5.69 -19.64
C GLY A 136 -27.85 6.00 -19.70
N ILE A 137 -28.74 5.00 -19.66
CA ILE A 137 -30.20 5.18 -19.56
C ILE A 137 -30.59 5.59 -18.14
N LEU A 138 -29.78 5.27 -17.14
CA LEU A 138 -30.02 5.61 -15.74
C LEU A 138 -29.66 7.08 -15.46
N GLU A 139 -30.38 8.02 -16.08
CA GLU A 139 -30.11 9.46 -15.96
C GLU A 139 -30.32 10.00 -14.54
N ASN A 140 -31.23 9.36 -13.78
CA ASN A 140 -31.68 9.81 -12.46
C ASN A 140 -30.99 9.11 -11.29
N VAL A 141 -30.19 8.06 -11.53
CA VAL A 141 -29.60 7.27 -10.44
C VAL A 141 -28.53 8.08 -9.71
N VAL A 142 -28.55 8.04 -8.38
CA VAL A 142 -27.61 8.76 -7.52
C VAL A 142 -26.35 7.94 -7.22
N THR A 143 -26.50 6.65 -6.90
CA THR A 143 -25.36 5.76 -6.62
C THR A 143 -25.34 4.53 -7.53
N ILE A 144 -24.19 4.24 -8.14
CA ILE A 144 -23.90 2.98 -8.81
C ILE A 144 -22.69 2.33 -8.13
N ASP A 145 -22.88 1.16 -7.51
CA ASP A 145 -21.80 0.36 -6.93
C ASP A 145 -21.68 -1.00 -7.62
N LEU A 146 -20.57 -1.18 -8.34
CA LEU A 146 -20.19 -2.40 -9.06
C LEU A 146 -18.90 -3.02 -8.50
N SER A 147 -18.42 -2.52 -7.37
CA SER A 147 -17.11 -2.87 -6.83
C SER A 147 -16.98 -4.34 -6.42
N GLY A 148 -15.76 -4.90 -6.45
CA GLY A 148 -15.50 -6.26 -6.00
C GLY A 148 -16.18 -7.34 -6.86
N ASN A 149 -15.95 -7.29 -8.17
CA ASN A 149 -16.44 -8.25 -9.16
C ASN A 149 -15.31 -8.64 -10.13
N HIS A 150 -15.64 -9.37 -11.19
CA HIS A 150 -14.76 -9.74 -12.30
C HIS A 150 -15.11 -8.99 -13.60
N LEU A 151 -15.70 -7.79 -13.51
CA LEU A 151 -16.09 -7.01 -14.68
C LEU A 151 -14.86 -6.56 -15.45
N SER A 152 -14.93 -6.51 -16.78
CA SER A 152 -13.80 -6.27 -17.67
C SER A 152 -14.14 -5.34 -18.83
N GLY A 153 -13.19 -5.09 -19.73
CA GLY A 153 -13.39 -4.16 -20.84
C GLY A 153 -13.37 -2.70 -20.39
N ASN A 154 -13.83 -1.80 -21.26
CA ASN A 154 -13.78 -0.36 -21.00
C ASN A 154 -15.05 0.13 -20.30
N ILE A 155 -14.96 1.24 -19.58
CA ILE A 155 -16.16 1.98 -19.16
C ILE A 155 -16.79 2.59 -20.43
N PRO A 156 -18.07 2.33 -20.73
CA PRO A 156 -18.73 2.87 -21.91
C PRO A 156 -18.91 4.39 -21.79
N ASN A 157 -18.74 5.10 -22.90
CA ASN A 157 -18.89 6.56 -22.95
C ASN A 157 -20.28 7.05 -22.50
N SER A 158 -21.30 6.21 -22.62
CA SER A 158 -22.66 6.49 -22.18
C SER A 158 -22.80 6.74 -20.68
N ILE A 159 -21.81 6.36 -19.85
CA ILE A 159 -21.78 6.71 -18.42
C ILE A 159 -21.91 8.23 -18.18
N GLY A 160 -21.49 9.05 -19.15
CA GLY A 160 -21.65 10.51 -19.10
C GLY A 160 -23.10 11.01 -19.15
N ASN A 161 -24.07 10.12 -19.42
CA ASN A 161 -25.50 10.44 -19.44
C ASN A 161 -26.17 10.31 -18.07
N CYS A 162 -25.53 9.65 -17.09
CA CYS A 162 -26.06 9.52 -15.72
C CYS A 162 -25.97 10.88 -14.99
N LYS A 163 -26.87 11.82 -15.27
CA LYS A 163 -26.73 13.24 -14.86
C LYS A 163 -26.84 13.47 -13.36
N SER A 164 -27.59 12.62 -12.67
CA SER A 164 -27.82 12.71 -11.22
C SER A 164 -26.82 11.88 -10.40
N LEU A 165 -25.85 11.23 -11.05
CA LEU A 165 -24.91 10.33 -10.38
C LEU A 165 -23.95 11.11 -9.48
N GLU A 166 -24.00 10.82 -8.19
CA GLU A 166 -23.15 11.36 -7.12
C GLU A 166 -22.04 10.38 -6.78
N GLU A 167 -22.32 9.07 -6.76
CA GLU A 167 -21.34 8.04 -6.39
C GLU A 167 -21.19 6.98 -7.46
N LEU A 168 -19.97 6.84 -8.00
CA LEU A 168 -19.59 5.77 -8.92
C LEU A 168 -18.46 4.93 -8.32
N LEU A 169 -18.81 3.73 -7.86
CA LEU A 169 -17.89 2.80 -7.21
C LEU A 169 -17.68 1.58 -8.12
N MET A 170 -16.48 1.43 -8.67
CA MET A 170 -16.11 0.34 -9.59
C MET A 170 -14.81 -0.35 -9.17
N ALA A 171 -14.36 -0.11 -7.94
CA ALA A 171 -13.11 -0.62 -7.42
C ALA A 171 -13.02 -2.16 -7.46
N LYS A 172 -11.80 -2.72 -7.52
CA LYS A 172 -11.55 -4.17 -7.45
C LYS A 172 -12.31 -4.94 -8.53
N ASN A 173 -12.02 -4.59 -9.78
CA ASN A 173 -12.54 -5.26 -10.98
C ASN A 173 -11.36 -5.50 -11.96
N MET A 174 -11.67 -5.84 -13.21
CA MET A 174 -10.71 -5.99 -14.30
C MET A 174 -10.97 -5.01 -15.44
N PHE A 175 -11.58 -3.85 -15.17
CA PHE A 175 -11.79 -2.82 -16.18
C PHE A 175 -10.45 -2.33 -16.74
N SER A 176 -10.43 -2.02 -18.04
CA SER A 176 -9.21 -1.69 -18.79
C SER A 176 -9.43 -0.54 -19.74
N GLY A 177 -8.35 -0.11 -20.41
CA GLY A 177 -8.38 1.02 -21.34
C GLY A 177 -8.45 2.35 -20.61
N ASN A 178 -8.82 3.40 -21.33
CA ASN A 178 -8.84 4.75 -20.80
C ASN A 178 -10.09 5.03 -19.96
N ILE A 179 -9.91 5.85 -18.92
CA ILE A 179 -11.03 6.48 -18.23
C ILE A 179 -11.74 7.42 -19.24
N PRO A 180 -13.05 7.28 -19.49
CA PRO A 180 -13.74 8.04 -20.53
C PRO A 180 -13.87 9.51 -20.12
N SER A 181 -13.56 10.42 -21.05
CA SER A 181 -13.70 11.87 -20.82
C SER A 181 -15.16 12.31 -20.65
N THR A 182 -16.13 11.48 -21.03
CA THR A 182 -17.55 11.75 -20.83
C THR A 182 -17.97 11.79 -19.37
N LEU A 183 -17.18 11.22 -18.44
CA LEU A 183 -17.38 11.40 -16.99
C LEU A 183 -17.33 12.87 -16.57
N GLY A 184 -16.64 13.73 -17.34
CA GLY A 184 -16.68 15.18 -17.12
C GLY A 184 -18.07 15.83 -17.29
N ALA A 185 -19.03 15.12 -17.87
CA ALA A 185 -20.42 15.56 -18.02
C ALA A 185 -21.34 15.19 -16.84
N VAL A 186 -20.87 14.36 -15.90
CA VAL A 186 -21.58 13.96 -14.68
C VAL A 186 -21.28 14.98 -13.59
N LYS A 187 -22.01 16.10 -13.61
CA LYS A 187 -21.66 17.28 -12.79
C LYS A 187 -21.96 17.15 -11.30
N ALA A 188 -22.79 16.20 -10.91
CA ALA A 188 -23.13 15.91 -9.52
C ALA A 188 -22.14 14.96 -8.83
N LEU A 189 -21.16 14.40 -9.55
CA LEU A 189 -20.28 13.36 -9.01
C LEU A 189 -19.49 13.86 -7.80
N GLU A 190 -19.66 13.19 -6.66
CA GLU A 190 -19.00 13.45 -5.36
C GLU A 190 -17.92 12.40 -5.08
N ILE A 191 -18.19 11.13 -5.40
CA ILE A 191 -17.27 10.02 -5.16
C ILE A 191 -17.04 9.24 -6.46
N LEU A 192 -15.77 9.15 -6.86
CA LEU A 192 -15.34 8.30 -7.97
C LEU A 192 -14.25 7.34 -7.48
N ASP A 193 -14.59 6.06 -7.33
CA ASP A 193 -13.63 5.01 -6.98
C ASP A 193 -13.46 4.00 -8.14
N LEU A 194 -12.34 4.12 -8.84
CA LEU A 194 -11.91 3.25 -9.92
C LEU A 194 -10.70 2.39 -9.53
N SER A 195 -10.37 2.32 -8.23
CA SER A 195 -9.13 1.72 -7.76
C SER A 195 -9.07 0.20 -7.99
N SER A 196 -7.86 -0.36 -8.01
CA SER A 196 -7.65 -1.80 -8.19
C SER A 196 -8.32 -2.33 -9.46
N ASN A 197 -7.96 -1.74 -10.60
CA ASN A 197 -8.40 -2.12 -11.94
C ASN A 197 -7.17 -2.18 -12.87
N LYS A 198 -7.38 -2.23 -14.19
CA LYS A 198 -6.34 -2.23 -15.23
C LYS A 198 -6.47 -1.01 -16.15
N PHE A 199 -6.95 0.12 -15.63
CA PHE A 199 -7.08 1.36 -16.41
C PHE A 199 -5.72 1.85 -16.84
N SER A 200 -5.61 2.34 -18.08
CA SER A 200 -4.37 2.83 -18.67
C SER A 200 -4.58 4.16 -19.38
N GLY A 201 -3.49 4.76 -19.86
CA GLY A 201 -3.51 6.09 -20.47
C GLY A 201 -3.63 7.22 -19.43
N PRO A 202 -3.84 8.47 -19.89
CA PRO A 202 -3.86 9.63 -19.02
C PRO A 202 -5.15 9.77 -18.22
N ILE A 203 -5.02 10.37 -17.03
CA ILE A 203 -6.15 10.85 -16.25
C ILE A 203 -6.84 11.97 -17.05
N PRO A 204 -8.14 11.85 -17.39
CA PRO A 204 -8.81 12.86 -18.18
C PRO A 204 -8.85 14.22 -17.46
N ALA A 205 -8.25 15.25 -18.08
CA ALA A 205 -8.18 16.60 -17.54
C ALA A 205 -9.56 17.21 -17.24
N VAL A 206 -10.62 16.73 -17.89
CA VAL A 206 -12.01 17.13 -17.67
C VAL A 206 -12.51 16.84 -16.25
N LEU A 207 -11.91 15.87 -15.54
CA LEU A 207 -12.26 15.57 -14.14
C LEU A 207 -11.93 16.73 -13.20
N GLN A 208 -10.99 17.61 -13.57
CA GLN A 208 -10.70 18.85 -12.83
C GLN A 208 -11.89 19.82 -12.81
N GLY A 209 -12.82 19.68 -13.77
CA GLY A 209 -14.00 20.53 -13.89
C GLY A 209 -15.22 20.03 -13.11
N LEU A 210 -15.09 18.94 -12.35
CA LEU A 210 -16.13 18.44 -11.46
C LEU A 210 -16.00 19.15 -10.12
N GLN A 211 -16.93 20.06 -9.83
CA GLN A 211 -16.86 20.95 -8.67
C GLN A 211 -17.32 20.28 -7.36
N THR A 212 -18.18 19.28 -7.49
CA THR A 212 -18.72 18.47 -6.38
C THR A 212 -17.81 17.32 -5.98
N LEU A 213 -16.81 16.99 -6.79
CA LEU A 213 -15.99 15.79 -6.59
C LEU A 213 -15.15 15.92 -5.31
N GLU A 214 -15.52 15.13 -4.31
CA GLU A 214 -14.96 15.11 -2.96
C GLU A 214 -13.95 14.00 -2.75
N LEU A 215 -14.11 12.86 -3.44
CA LEU A 215 -13.20 11.73 -3.32
C LEU A 215 -12.93 11.15 -4.70
N LEU A 216 -11.65 11.12 -5.08
CA LEU A 216 -11.18 10.50 -6.31
C LEU A 216 -10.15 9.41 -5.97
N ASN A 217 -10.53 8.16 -6.17
CA ASN A 217 -9.64 7.04 -5.96
C ASN A 217 -9.34 6.34 -7.29
N LEU A 218 -8.12 6.54 -7.81
CA LEU A 218 -7.62 5.91 -9.02
C LEU A 218 -6.45 4.96 -8.74
N SER A 219 -6.20 4.63 -7.47
CA SER A 219 -5.04 3.85 -7.06
C SER A 219 -5.04 2.43 -7.62
N PHE A 220 -3.86 1.82 -7.72
CA PHE A 220 -3.65 0.46 -8.22
C PHE A 220 -4.27 0.24 -9.60
N ASN A 221 -3.78 0.99 -10.58
CA ASN A 221 -4.10 0.90 -12.01
C ASN A 221 -2.79 1.05 -12.83
N ASP A 222 -2.90 1.08 -14.16
CA ASP A 222 -1.79 1.27 -15.10
C ASP A 222 -1.80 2.68 -15.74
N LEU A 223 -2.31 3.69 -15.03
CA LEU A 223 -2.44 5.06 -15.54
C LEU A 223 -1.06 5.70 -15.77
N GLU A 224 -0.98 6.56 -16.77
CA GLU A 224 0.28 7.16 -17.22
C GLU A 224 0.15 8.65 -17.56
N GLY A 225 1.26 9.36 -17.57
CA GLY A 225 1.29 10.78 -17.93
C GLY A 225 1.01 11.71 -16.76
N GLU A 226 0.69 12.96 -17.09
CA GLU A 226 0.65 14.03 -16.10
C GLU A 226 -0.62 13.99 -15.25
N VAL A 227 -0.45 14.07 -13.93
CA VAL A 227 -1.57 14.27 -13.00
C VAL A 227 -2.09 15.70 -13.18
N PRO A 228 -3.39 15.88 -13.49
CA PRO A 228 -3.99 17.21 -13.58
C PRO A 228 -3.87 18.00 -12.27
N SER A 229 -3.88 19.33 -12.32
CA SER A 229 -3.55 20.20 -11.16
C SER A 229 -4.71 21.06 -10.63
N GLY A 230 -5.84 21.06 -11.32
CA GLY A 230 -7.06 21.80 -10.99
C GLY A 230 -8.11 20.95 -10.26
N GLY A 231 -9.17 21.59 -9.77
CA GLY A 231 -10.31 20.90 -9.13
C GLY A 231 -9.90 20.02 -7.94
N VAL A 232 -10.44 18.80 -7.90
CA VAL A 232 -10.18 17.79 -6.85
C VAL A 232 -8.68 17.53 -6.63
N PHE A 233 -7.85 17.63 -7.68
CA PHE A 233 -6.41 17.36 -7.63
C PHE A 233 -5.62 18.39 -6.81
N LYS A 234 -6.23 19.52 -6.44
CA LYS A 234 -5.62 20.47 -5.49
C LYS A 234 -5.61 19.95 -4.05
N ASN A 235 -6.53 19.06 -3.70
CA ASN A 235 -6.65 18.50 -2.35
C ASN A 235 -6.15 17.05 -2.33
N LEU A 236 -4.85 16.88 -2.08
CA LEU A 236 -4.20 15.57 -2.07
C LEU A 236 -4.70 14.61 -0.97
N SER A 237 -5.44 15.10 0.03
CA SER A 237 -6.08 14.23 1.03
C SER A 237 -7.33 13.51 0.51
N ARG A 238 -7.84 13.95 -0.64
CA ARG A 238 -9.07 13.47 -1.29
C ARG A 238 -8.80 12.70 -2.59
N VAL A 239 -7.53 12.57 -2.97
CA VAL A 239 -7.10 11.99 -4.24
C VAL A 239 -6.07 10.89 -3.99
N TYR A 240 -6.40 9.68 -4.40
CA TYR A 240 -5.57 8.48 -4.24
C TYR A 240 -5.09 8.00 -5.61
N LEU A 241 -3.78 7.95 -5.80
CA LEU A 241 -3.13 7.66 -7.10
C LEU A 241 -2.02 6.61 -6.97
N GLU A 242 -1.76 6.11 -5.77
CA GLU A 242 -0.73 5.11 -5.49
C GLU A 242 -0.88 3.87 -6.37
N GLY A 243 0.21 3.17 -6.66
CA GLY A 243 0.17 1.99 -7.53
C GLY A 243 0.01 2.28 -9.03
N ASN A 244 0.11 3.54 -9.49
CA ASN A 244 0.20 3.91 -10.91
C ASN A 244 1.62 4.42 -11.25
N PRO A 245 2.60 3.54 -11.56
CA PRO A 245 4.01 3.90 -11.61
C PRO A 245 4.40 4.85 -12.76
N LYS A 246 3.53 5.01 -13.76
CA LYS A 246 3.78 5.86 -14.94
C LYS A 246 3.17 7.26 -14.81
N LEU A 247 2.49 7.57 -13.71
CA LEU A 247 2.01 8.92 -13.44
C LEU A 247 3.18 9.82 -13.02
N CYS A 248 3.13 11.07 -13.46
CA CYS A 248 4.10 12.11 -13.10
C CYS A 248 3.37 13.36 -12.60
N LEU A 249 3.96 14.07 -11.64
CA LEU A 249 3.53 15.42 -11.28
C LEU A 249 4.18 16.43 -12.26
N HIS A 250 3.49 17.55 -12.56
CA HIS A 250 3.86 18.56 -13.57
C HIS A 250 5.37 18.90 -13.66
N LEU A 251 6.08 18.97 -12.53
CA LEU A 251 7.52 19.27 -12.47
C LEU A 251 8.45 18.15 -13.01
N ALA A 252 7.98 16.91 -13.08
CA ALA A 252 8.77 15.74 -13.49
C ALA A 252 8.59 15.37 -14.97
N CYS A 253 7.53 15.87 -15.64
CA CYS A 253 7.19 15.46 -17.00
C CYS A 253 7.84 16.28 -18.13
N ASP A 254 8.66 17.30 -17.81
CA ASP A 254 9.35 18.16 -18.78
C ASP A 254 10.67 17.56 -19.34
N HIS A 255 10.60 16.32 -19.84
CA HIS A 255 11.78 15.60 -20.34
C HIS A 255 12.02 15.74 -21.86
N ARG A 256 11.17 16.48 -22.59
CA ARG A 256 11.26 16.56 -24.07
C ARG A 256 12.23 17.62 -24.61
N THR A 257 12.71 18.57 -23.81
CA THR A 257 13.62 19.65 -24.27
C THR A 257 15.11 19.42 -23.98
N ARG A 258 15.48 18.38 -23.22
CA ARG A 258 16.87 18.16 -22.74
C ARG A 258 17.86 17.57 -23.75
N SER A 259 17.41 16.97 -24.86
CA SER A 259 18.28 16.26 -25.81
C SER A 259 19.28 17.19 -26.53
N HIS A 260 18.82 18.34 -27.03
CA HIS A 260 19.67 19.24 -27.81
C HIS A 260 20.67 20.03 -26.95
N ARG A 261 20.27 20.37 -25.72
CA ARG A 261 21.12 21.12 -24.77
C ARG A 261 22.22 20.24 -24.18
N ARG A 262 21.96 18.94 -23.94
CA ARG A 262 22.98 17.97 -23.51
C ARG A 262 24.07 17.77 -24.56
N ARG A 263 23.72 17.71 -25.86
CA ARG A 263 24.72 17.56 -26.93
C ARG A 263 25.67 18.77 -27.01
N LEU A 264 25.16 19.99 -26.86
CA LEU A 264 25.97 21.20 -26.88
C LEU A 264 26.87 21.32 -25.63
N ILE A 265 26.35 20.93 -24.47
CA ILE A 265 27.10 20.92 -23.20
C ILE A 265 28.20 19.85 -23.24
N LEU A 266 27.91 18.65 -23.76
CA LEU A 266 28.90 17.58 -23.91
C LEU A 266 30.05 17.99 -24.84
N VAL A 267 29.78 18.66 -25.95
CA VAL A 267 30.84 19.16 -26.86
C VAL A 267 31.71 20.21 -26.16
N ARG A 268 31.12 21.15 -25.41
CA ARG A 268 31.88 22.14 -24.62
C ARG A 268 32.71 21.50 -23.50
N ILE A 269 32.15 20.47 -22.83
CA ILE A 269 32.86 19.70 -21.81
C ILE A 269 34.02 18.92 -22.43
N ILE A 270 33.85 18.30 -23.60
CA ILE A 270 34.93 17.57 -24.28
C ILE A 270 36.07 18.50 -24.68
N ILE A 271 35.76 19.69 -25.21
CA ILE A 271 36.78 20.69 -25.55
C ILE A 271 37.51 21.16 -24.28
N ALA A 272 36.78 21.42 -23.19
CA ALA A 272 37.37 21.81 -21.91
C ALA A 272 38.21 20.68 -21.29
N ILE A 273 37.78 19.43 -21.38
CA ILE A 273 38.54 18.27 -20.90
C ILE A 273 39.82 18.10 -21.73
N ALA A 274 39.77 18.30 -23.05
CA ALA A 274 40.95 18.18 -23.92
C ALA A 274 41.99 19.28 -23.61
N THR A 275 41.55 20.52 -23.37
CA THR A 275 42.45 21.61 -22.99
C THR A 275 43.01 21.44 -21.59
N ILE A 276 42.18 20.99 -20.63
CA ILE A 276 42.62 20.67 -19.27
C ILE A 276 43.57 19.46 -19.28
N SER A 277 43.33 18.43 -20.09
CA SER A 277 44.22 17.26 -20.17
C SER A 277 45.58 17.62 -20.77
N ALA A 278 45.62 18.51 -21.77
CA ALA A 278 46.88 19.02 -22.31
C ALA A 278 47.64 19.85 -21.27
N LEU A 279 46.93 20.69 -20.50
CA LEU A 279 47.52 21.48 -19.43
C LEU A 279 48.01 20.59 -18.27
N CYS A 280 47.24 19.58 -17.88
CA CYS A 280 47.59 18.60 -16.86
C CYS A 280 48.76 17.70 -17.29
N PHE A 281 48.93 17.43 -18.58
CA PHE A 281 50.08 16.70 -19.10
C PHE A 281 51.37 17.53 -18.97
N VAL A 282 51.31 18.82 -19.29
CA VAL A 282 52.43 19.76 -19.11
C VAL A 282 52.76 19.95 -17.63
N ILE A 283 51.74 20.14 -16.78
CA ILE A 283 51.91 20.25 -15.33
C ILE A 283 52.42 18.94 -14.74
N GLY A 284 51.94 17.78 -15.22
CA GLY A 284 52.39 16.45 -14.82
C GLY A 284 53.87 16.22 -15.14
N LEU A 285 54.35 16.70 -16.29
CA LEU A 285 55.78 16.69 -16.63
C LEU A 285 56.60 17.55 -15.65
N LEU A 286 56.07 18.72 -15.26
CA LEU A 286 56.71 19.64 -14.32
C LEU A 286 56.70 19.13 -12.87
N LEU A 287 55.62 18.45 -12.45
CA LEU A 287 55.46 17.87 -11.12
C LEU A 287 56.21 16.54 -10.98
N TYR A 288 56.40 15.78 -12.06
CA TYR A 288 57.28 14.60 -12.09
C TYR A 288 58.74 14.96 -11.79
N ILE A 289 59.18 16.17 -12.16
CA ILE A 289 60.50 16.72 -11.83
C ILE A 289 60.58 17.18 -10.35
N ARG A 290 59.44 17.41 -9.69
CA ARG A 290 59.36 17.83 -8.28
C ARG A 290 58.73 16.74 -7.42
N LYS A 291 59.34 15.56 -7.38
CA LYS A 291 58.98 14.52 -6.41
C LYS A 291 59.28 15.02 -4.99
N SER A 292 58.29 15.10 -4.10
CA SER A 292 58.43 14.86 -2.64
C SER A 292 57.17 15.23 -1.83
N LYS A 293 56.68 14.24 -1.08
CA LYS A 293 55.96 14.30 0.22
C LYS A 293 54.44 14.53 0.28
N ALA A 294 53.85 13.64 1.09
CA ALA A 294 52.51 13.53 1.68
C ALA A 294 52.03 14.84 2.37
N LYS A 295 50.76 15.07 2.76
CA LYS A 295 49.71 14.18 3.32
C LYS A 295 48.36 14.97 3.42
N ILE A 296 47.24 14.27 3.21
CA ILE A 296 45.87 14.33 3.81
C ILE A 296 45.15 15.68 4.07
N MET A 297 43.86 15.70 3.67
CA MET A 297 42.84 16.75 3.81
C MET A 297 41.82 16.37 4.92
N PRO A 298 41.22 17.34 5.66
CA PRO A 298 40.28 17.05 6.74
C PRO A 298 38.85 16.79 6.25
N THR A 299 38.15 15.96 7.02
CA THR A 299 36.75 15.55 6.92
C THR A 299 35.77 16.69 7.17
N SER A 300 34.70 16.74 6.38
CA SER A 300 33.58 17.68 6.54
C SER A 300 32.33 16.98 7.09
N ASP A 301 31.81 17.50 8.20
CA ASP A 301 30.47 17.28 8.73
C ASP A 301 29.39 17.56 7.68
N PHE A 302 28.65 16.56 7.20
CA PHE A 302 27.38 16.79 6.52
C PHE A 302 26.46 15.57 6.64
N PHE A 303 25.41 15.65 7.46
CA PHE A 303 24.07 15.10 7.19
C PHE A 303 23.07 15.74 8.17
N LYS A 304 22.73 17.00 7.89
CA LYS A 304 21.48 17.63 8.36
C LYS A 304 20.57 17.82 7.15
N GLY A 305 19.46 17.08 7.09
CA GLY A 305 18.29 17.44 6.27
C GLY A 305 17.85 16.41 5.24
N GLN A 306 16.56 16.06 5.31
CA GLN A 306 15.71 15.29 4.37
C GLN A 306 16.09 13.82 4.12
N HIS A 307 15.18 12.93 4.55
CA HIS A 307 15.27 11.47 4.39
C HIS A 307 15.26 11.12 2.89
N GLN A 308 16.44 10.85 2.34
CA GLN A 308 16.62 10.40 0.97
C GLN A 308 16.24 8.91 0.89
N VAL A 309 15.23 8.58 0.06
CA VAL A 309 14.87 7.20 -0.25
C VAL A 309 15.91 6.65 -1.22
N VAL A 310 16.54 5.52 -0.88
CA VAL A 310 17.59 4.88 -1.70
C VAL A 310 16.98 3.72 -2.49
N SER A 311 17.31 3.64 -3.78
CA SER A 311 16.78 2.61 -4.70
C SER A 311 17.57 1.28 -4.66
N TYR A 312 16.97 0.20 -5.15
CA TYR A 312 17.67 -1.10 -5.31
C TYR A 312 18.96 -0.96 -6.13
N ASP A 313 18.93 -0.25 -7.26
CA ASP A 313 20.11 -0.08 -8.12
C ASP A 313 21.24 0.68 -7.43
N GLU A 314 20.92 1.65 -6.57
CA GLU A 314 21.92 2.36 -5.79
C GLU A 314 22.57 1.46 -4.74
N LEU A 315 21.79 0.64 -4.03
CA LEU A 315 22.32 -0.34 -3.09
C LEU A 315 23.13 -1.42 -3.81
N ARG A 316 22.67 -1.87 -4.97
CA ARG A 316 23.37 -2.83 -5.83
C ARG A 316 24.73 -2.28 -6.23
N LEU A 317 24.82 -1.04 -6.70
CA LEU A 317 26.10 -0.41 -7.04
C LEU A 317 26.98 -0.19 -5.80
N ALA A 318 26.39 0.30 -4.70
CA ALA A 318 27.11 0.60 -3.46
C ALA A 318 27.74 -0.64 -2.81
N THR A 319 27.10 -1.81 -2.94
CA THR A 319 27.53 -3.09 -2.35
C THR A 319 28.32 -3.97 -3.32
N GLY A 320 28.61 -3.48 -4.54
CA GLY A 320 29.29 -4.29 -5.56
C GLY A 320 28.45 -5.50 -6.00
N ASN A 321 27.16 -5.27 -6.26
CA ASN A 321 26.16 -6.27 -6.62
C ASN A 321 25.91 -7.31 -5.51
N PHE A 322 25.87 -6.87 -4.25
CA PHE A 322 25.71 -7.75 -3.08
C PHE A 322 26.72 -8.91 -3.07
N ASN A 323 27.95 -8.63 -3.48
CA ASN A 323 29.03 -9.62 -3.53
C ASN A 323 29.31 -10.19 -2.13
N GLN A 324 29.58 -11.50 -2.06
CA GLN A 324 29.89 -12.22 -0.83
C GLN A 324 31.14 -11.67 -0.12
N GLU A 325 32.10 -11.10 -0.83
CA GLU A 325 33.26 -10.41 -0.24
C GLU A 325 32.88 -9.19 0.61
N ASN A 326 31.74 -8.57 0.31
CA ASN A 326 31.21 -7.43 1.06
C ASN A 326 30.25 -7.88 2.18
N MET A 327 29.96 -9.17 2.34
CA MET A 327 29.10 -9.67 3.40
C MET A 327 29.81 -9.58 4.75
N ILE A 328 29.25 -8.82 5.68
CA ILE A 328 29.82 -8.58 7.02
C ILE A 328 29.03 -9.25 8.14
N GLY A 329 27.84 -9.79 7.86
CA GLY A 329 27.04 -10.50 8.85
C GLY A 329 25.86 -11.25 8.24
N GLN A 330 25.36 -12.23 8.98
CA GLN A 330 24.16 -13.00 8.66
C GLN A 330 23.31 -13.12 9.93
N GLY A 331 22.08 -12.62 9.87
CA GLY A 331 21.12 -12.65 10.97
C GLY A 331 20.00 -13.66 10.74
N SER A 332 19.04 -13.68 11.66
CA SER A 332 17.85 -14.54 11.56
C SER A 332 16.85 -14.09 10.49
N PHE A 333 16.98 -12.88 9.93
CA PHE A 333 16.02 -12.35 8.95
C PHE A 333 16.67 -11.81 7.68
N GLY A 334 17.97 -12.02 7.49
CA GLY A 334 18.66 -11.47 6.33
C GLY A 334 20.19 -11.47 6.42
N LEU A 335 20.80 -10.85 5.42
CA LEU A 335 22.25 -10.70 5.27
C LEU A 335 22.64 -9.23 5.37
N VAL A 336 23.83 -8.94 5.89
CA VAL A 336 24.36 -7.59 6.04
C VAL A 336 25.59 -7.43 5.16
N TYR A 337 25.56 -6.42 4.29
CA TYR A 337 26.64 -6.09 3.36
C TYR A 337 27.25 -4.73 3.68
N LYS A 338 28.56 -4.61 3.54
CA LYS A 338 29.26 -3.33 3.52
C LYS A 338 29.11 -2.69 2.14
N GLY A 339 28.86 -1.39 2.10
CA GLY A 339 28.82 -0.63 0.85
C GLY A 339 29.33 0.80 1.01
N HIS A 340 29.46 1.50 -0.12
CA HIS A 340 29.79 2.93 -0.14
C HIS A 340 28.78 3.68 -1.01
N LEU A 341 28.09 4.67 -0.45
CA LEU A 341 27.23 5.55 -1.23
C LEU A 341 28.06 6.54 -2.07
N ARG A 342 27.42 7.26 -3.00
CA ARG A 342 28.07 8.12 -4.02
C ARG A 342 29.01 9.20 -3.47
N GLU A 343 28.96 9.48 -2.17
CA GLU A 343 29.79 10.46 -1.47
C GLU A 343 30.97 9.83 -0.71
N GLY A 344 31.22 8.52 -0.88
CA GLY A 344 32.31 7.78 -0.21
C GLY A 344 31.98 7.32 1.22
N ILE A 345 30.75 7.50 1.66
CA ILE A 345 30.31 7.17 3.02
C ILE A 345 30.10 5.67 3.13
N ALA A 346 30.82 5.06 4.08
CA ALA A 346 30.67 3.64 4.39
C ALA A 346 29.33 3.39 5.09
N ILE A 347 28.58 2.42 4.57
CA ILE A 347 27.27 2.01 5.07
C ILE A 347 27.21 0.50 5.31
N ALA A 348 26.31 0.07 6.18
CA ALA A 348 25.90 -1.32 6.33
C ALA A 348 24.48 -1.50 5.79
N VAL A 349 24.30 -2.40 4.83
CA VAL A 349 23.02 -2.69 4.16
C VAL A 349 22.52 -4.04 4.62
N LYS A 350 21.48 -4.07 5.45
CA LYS A 350 20.80 -5.29 5.89
C LYS A 350 19.70 -5.62 4.88
N VAL A 351 19.94 -6.61 4.03
CA VAL A 351 18.97 -7.13 3.06
C VAL A 351 18.16 -8.23 3.72
N LEU A 352 16.84 -8.09 3.71
CA LEU A 352 15.94 -9.03 4.34
C LEU A 352 15.62 -10.21 3.42
N ASP A 353 15.56 -11.40 4.01
CA ASP A 353 15.13 -12.62 3.33
C ASP A 353 13.60 -12.68 3.37
N ILE A 354 12.94 -12.33 2.27
CA ILE A 354 11.48 -12.18 2.20
C ILE A 354 10.78 -13.55 2.21
N GLU A 355 11.47 -14.62 1.81
CA GLU A 355 10.91 -15.98 1.84
C GLU A 355 10.83 -16.51 3.28
N ARG A 356 11.60 -15.93 4.22
CA ARG A 356 11.61 -16.34 5.61
C ARG A 356 10.42 -15.78 6.39
N THR A 357 9.66 -16.68 7.01
CA THR A 357 8.51 -16.33 7.85
C THR A 357 8.90 -15.35 8.96
N GLY A 358 8.20 -14.21 9.03
CA GLY A 358 8.44 -13.16 10.03
C GLY A 358 9.42 -12.05 9.62
N SER A 359 10.04 -12.14 8.43
CA SER A 359 10.93 -11.11 7.88
C SER A 359 10.27 -9.73 7.74
N TRP A 360 9.03 -9.71 7.23
CA TRP A 360 8.20 -8.51 7.18
C TRP A 360 7.93 -7.87 8.55
N ASN A 361 7.62 -8.70 9.56
CA ASN A 361 7.40 -8.21 10.91
C ASN A 361 8.68 -7.64 11.51
N SER A 362 9.83 -8.24 11.20
CA SER A 362 11.16 -7.77 11.62
C SER A 362 11.51 -6.42 11.00
N PHE A 363 11.32 -6.27 9.68
CA PHE A 363 11.49 -4.99 8.97
C PHE A 363 10.61 -3.89 9.58
N PHE A 364 9.33 -4.17 9.79
CA PHE A 364 8.40 -3.17 10.32
C PHE A 364 8.72 -2.82 11.78
N ALA A 365 9.05 -3.80 12.62
CA ALA A 365 9.44 -3.58 14.01
C ALA A 365 10.69 -2.68 14.11
N GLU A 366 11.69 -2.94 13.29
CA GLU A 366 12.94 -2.19 13.27
C GLU A 366 12.75 -0.76 12.75
N CYS A 367 11.99 -0.59 11.65
CA CYS A 367 11.56 0.73 11.18
C CYS A 367 10.79 1.52 12.24
N MET A 368 9.83 0.89 12.92
CA MET A 368 9.00 1.53 13.93
C MET A 368 9.79 1.91 15.19
N ALA A 369 10.68 1.03 15.65
CA ALA A 369 11.53 1.29 16.80
C ALA A 369 12.50 2.45 16.53
N LEU A 370 13.07 2.52 15.32
CA LEU A 370 14.15 3.48 15.01
C LEU A 370 13.66 4.79 14.37
N ARG A 371 12.37 4.90 13.99
CA ARG A 371 11.81 6.09 13.30
C ARG A 371 12.11 7.41 14.01
N ASN A 372 12.01 7.42 15.34
CA ASN A 372 12.10 8.64 16.16
C ASN A 372 13.20 8.56 17.24
N VAL A 373 14.00 7.49 17.25
CA VAL A 373 15.02 7.25 18.27
C VAL A 373 16.34 7.91 17.82
N ARG A 374 16.92 8.75 18.68
CA ARG A 374 18.18 9.44 18.41
C ARG A 374 19.06 9.46 19.65
N HIS A 375 19.94 8.49 19.76
CA HIS A 375 20.87 8.38 20.88
C HIS A 375 22.27 7.99 20.39
N ARG A 376 23.32 8.50 21.03
CA ARG A 376 24.72 8.25 20.62
C ARG A 376 25.14 6.78 20.72
N ASN A 377 24.52 6.03 21.65
CA ASN A 377 24.77 4.61 21.87
C ASN A 377 23.77 3.70 21.14
N LEU A 378 23.09 4.21 20.10
CA LEU A 378 22.22 3.42 19.23
C LEU A 378 22.71 3.52 17.79
N VAL A 379 22.66 2.39 17.07
CA VAL A 379 23.05 2.35 15.66
C VAL A 379 22.05 3.16 14.85
N LYS A 380 22.52 4.18 14.14
CA LYS A 380 21.66 5.08 13.37
C LYS A 380 21.18 4.42 12.08
N LEU A 381 19.85 4.28 11.95
CA LEU A 381 19.20 4.01 10.67
C LEU A 381 19.30 5.26 9.79
N ILE A 382 20.00 5.15 8.65
CA ILE A 382 20.14 6.24 7.68
C ILE A 382 18.88 6.33 6.82
N THR A 383 18.43 5.20 6.27
CA THR A 383 17.27 5.09 5.39
C THR A 383 16.85 3.63 5.20
N SER A 384 15.76 3.39 4.49
CA SER A 384 15.25 2.07 4.13
C SER A 384 14.96 1.99 2.63
N CYS A 385 15.07 0.81 2.05
CA CYS A 385 14.68 0.50 0.68
C CYS A 385 13.55 -0.53 0.71
N SER A 386 12.43 -0.18 0.08
CA SER A 386 11.31 -1.08 -0.21
C SER A 386 11.02 -0.92 -1.70
N SER A 387 11.58 -1.81 -2.51
CA SER A 387 11.59 -1.73 -3.97
C SER A 387 11.37 -3.12 -4.58
N ILE A 388 11.40 -3.21 -5.90
CA ILE A 388 11.57 -4.47 -6.63
C ILE A 388 13.02 -4.63 -7.12
N ASP A 389 13.51 -5.87 -7.16
CA ASP A 389 14.78 -6.24 -7.79
C ASP A 389 14.66 -6.33 -9.32
N PHE A 390 15.75 -6.64 -10.02
CA PHE A 390 15.78 -6.75 -11.49
C PHE A 390 14.95 -7.92 -12.06
N ARG A 391 14.45 -8.82 -11.20
CA ARG A 391 13.58 -9.95 -11.55
C ARG A 391 12.11 -9.66 -11.21
N ASN A 392 11.78 -8.41 -10.88
CA ASN A 392 10.46 -8.00 -10.37
C ASN A 392 10.04 -8.73 -9.09
N MET A 393 11.00 -9.24 -8.31
CA MET A 393 10.75 -9.75 -6.97
C MET A 393 10.84 -8.59 -5.98
N GLU A 394 10.06 -8.67 -4.91
CA GLU A 394 10.17 -7.70 -3.83
C GLU A 394 11.58 -7.68 -3.21
N PHE A 395 12.02 -6.50 -2.77
CA PHE A 395 13.31 -6.28 -2.15
C PHE A 395 13.16 -5.31 -0.98
N LEU A 396 13.52 -5.80 0.22
CA LEU A 396 13.51 -5.02 1.46
C LEU A 396 14.94 -4.90 1.99
N ALA A 397 15.38 -3.69 2.29
CA ALA A 397 16.66 -3.46 2.95
C ALA A 397 16.63 -2.27 3.91
N LEU A 398 17.45 -2.35 4.96
CA LEU A 398 17.69 -1.29 5.93
C LEU A 398 19.14 -0.81 5.80
N VAL A 399 19.35 0.50 5.78
CA VAL A 399 20.66 1.11 5.57
C VAL A 399 21.10 1.82 6.85
N TYR A 400 22.19 1.36 7.43
CA TYR A 400 22.78 1.86 8.67
C TYR A 400 24.12 2.55 8.43
N GLU A 401 24.52 3.39 9.38
CA GLU A 401 25.94 3.77 9.52
C GLU A 401 26.81 2.53 9.70
N PHE A 402 28.00 2.53 9.09
CA PHE A 402 28.94 1.41 9.19
C PHE A 402 29.76 1.47 10.48
N MET A 403 29.81 0.34 11.19
CA MET A 403 30.57 0.18 12.44
C MET A 403 31.92 -0.47 12.15
N SER A 404 32.99 0.35 12.10
CA SER A 404 34.31 -0.08 11.62
C SER A 404 35.00 -1.10 12.53
N ASN A 405 34.68 -1.12 13.83
CA ASN A 405 35.30 -2.01 14.80
C ASN A 405 34.51 -3.31 15.06
N GLY A 406 33.45 -3.58 14.30
CA GLY A 406 32.70 -4.83 14.37
C GLY A 406 31.83 -4.98 15.62
N SER A 407 31.42 -6.21 15.93
CA SER A 407 30.54 -6.51 17.08
C SER A 407 31.33 -6.77 18.35
N LEU A 408 30.73 -6.55 19.51
CA LEU A 408 31.32 -6.86 20.81
C LEU A 408 31.65 -8.36 20.93
N GLU A 409 30.85 -9.23 20.32
CA GLU A 409 31.13 -10.67 20.23
C GLU A 409 32.48 -10.96 19.57
N ASP A 410 32.85 -10.26 18.49
CA ASP A 410 34.15 -10.45 17.83
C ASP A 410 35.32 -10.19 18.78
N TRP A 411 35.16 -9.24 19.70
CA TRP A 411 36.19 -8.89 20.67
C TRP A 411 36.23 -9.85 21.86
N ILE A 412 35.06 -10.28 22.35
CA ILE A 412 34.96 -11.26 23.44
C ILE A 412 35.53 -12.61 22.99
N THR A 413 35.21 -13.03 21.77
CA THR A 413 35.68 -14.30 21.18
C THR A 413 37.12 -14.22 20.68
N GLY A 414 37.74 -13.05 20.67
CA GLY A 414 39.13 -12.84 20.26
C GLY A 414 39.37 -12.85 18.75
N LYS A 415 38.31 -12.80 17.93
CA LYS A 415 38.39 -12.55 16.47
C LYS A 415 38.99 -11.19 16.16
N ARG A 416 38.80 -10.21 17.06
CA ARG A 416 39.39 -8.87 17.00
C ARG A 416 40.24 -8.60 18.24
N ARG A 417 41.32 -7.85 18.05
CA ARG A 417 42.24 -7.40 19.11
C ARG A 417 42.67 -5.96 18.83
N HIS A 418 43.13 -5.28 19.86
CA HIS A 418 43.72 -3.95 19.71
C HIS A 418 44.98 -4.03 18.83
N ALA A 419 45.41 -2.90 18.26
CA ALA A 419 46.58 -2.85 17.38
C ALA A 419 47.88 -3.34 18.06
N ASN A 420 47.94 -3.26 19.40
CA ASN A 420 49.02 -3.78 20.23
C ASN A 420 48.87 -5.28 20.60
N GLY A 421 47.83 -5.95 20.09
CA GLY A 421 47.53 -7.36 20.35
C GLY A 421 46.86 -7.64 21.70
N GLU A 422 46.62 -6.61 22.51
CA GLU A 422 46.03 -6.75 23.85
C GLU A 422 44.51 -6.97 23.80
N GLN A 423 44.01 -7.60 24.85
CA GLN A 423 42.57 -7.77 25.12
C GLN A 423 42.03 -6.55 25.87
N TRP A 424 40.70 -6.44 25.94
CA TRP A 424 40.03 -5.37 26.67
C TRP A 424 40.46 -5.27 28.13
N ASN A 425 40.95 -4.10 28.52
CA ASN A 425 41.18 -3.74 29.91
C ASN A 425 39.84 -3.49 30.65
N VAL A 426 39.89 -3.45 31.97
CA VAL A 426 38.68 -3.30 32.83
C VAL A 426 37.94 -1.99 32.51
N VAL A 427 38.68 -0.91 32.25
CA VAL A 427 38.10 0.41 31.94
C VAL A 427 37.30 0.38 30.64
N GLY A 428 37.82 -0.24 29.59
CA GLY A 428 37.12 -0.38 28.32
C GLY A 428 35.85 -1.24 28.46
N ARG A 429 35.92 -2.35 29.22
CA ARG A 429 34.74 -3.19 29.49
C ARG A 429 33.66 -2.40 30.25
N LEU A 430 34.08 -1.59 31.21
CA LEU A 430 33.18 -0.72 31.97
C LEU A 430 32.54 0.33 31.08
N ASN A 431 33.30 0.96 30.18
CA ASN A 431 32.77 1.95 29.23
C ASN A 431 31.71 1.32 28.30
N VAL A 432 31.95 0.12 27.77
CA VAL A 432 30.96 -0.60 26.96
C VAL A 432 29.70 -0.91 27.76
N ALA A 433 29.84 -1.33 29.01
CA ALA A 433 28.69 -1.60 29.88
C ALA A 433 27.87 -0.32 30.15
N ILE A 434 28.55 0.81 30.39
CA ILE A 434 27.91 2.12 30.56
C ILE A 434 27.17 2.53 29.29
N ASP A 435 27.81 2.41 28.12
CA ASP A 435 27.21 2.75 26.83
C ASP A 435 25.93 1.95 26.56
N ILE A 436 25.95 0.63 26.82
CA ILE A 436 24.78 -0.25 26.70
C ILE A 436 23.69 0.17 27.70
N ALA A 437 24.05 0.46 28.95
CA ALA A 437 23.10 0.89 29.97
C ALA A 437 22.42 2.21 29.59
N CYS A 438 23.19 3.20 29.10
CA CYS A 438 22.66 4.47 28.59
C CYS A 438 21.69 4.27 27.42
N ALA A 439 22.02 3.37 26.48
CA ALA A 439 21.13 3.03 25.37
C ALA A 439 19.80 2.44 25.86
N MET A 440 19.85 1.50 26.80
CA MET A 440 18.66 0.84 27.32
C MET A 440 17.79 1.77 28.18
N ASP A 441 18.42 2.65 28.98
CA ASP A 441 17.70 3.66 29.77
C ASP A 441 16.93 4.64 28.87
N TYR A 442 17.59 5.14 27.81
CA TYR A 442 16.95 5.97 26.79
C TYR A 442 15.74 5.28 26.14
N LEU A 443 15.88 4.02 25.74
CA LEU A 443 14.80 3.26 25.09
C LEU A 443 13.60 3.02 26.01
N HIS A 444 13.85 2.78 27.30
CA HIS A 444 12.79 2.44 28.25
C HIS A 444 12.10 3.66 28.84
N HIS A 445 12.80 4.78 29.03
CA HIS A 445 12.31 5.90 29.84
C HIS A 445 12.22 7.22 29.08
N GLU A 446 13.06 7.46 28.06
CA GLU A 446 13.15 8.76 27.38
C GLU A 446 12.41 8.79 26.02
N CYS A 447 11.99 7.64 25.50
CA CYS A 447 11.20 7.54 24.27
C CYS A 447 9.70 7.82 24.52
N GLU A 448 9.03 8.48 23.56
CA GLU A 448 7.58 8.79 23.60
C GLU A 448 6.71 7.54 23.86
N ALA A 449 7.12 6.40 23.28
CA ALA A 449 6.63 5.09 23.63
C ALA A 449 7.83 4.22 24.05
N PRO A 450 7.83 3.62 25.26
CA PRO A 450 8.93 2.76 25.70
C PRO A 450 9.18 1.61 24.72
N VAL A 451 10.44 1.40 24.34
CA VAL A 451 10.87 0.38 23.38
C VAL A 451 11.61 -0.74 24.11
N VAL A 452 11.06 -1.96 24.09
CA VAL A 452 11.75 -3.15 24.60
C VAL A 452 12.51 -3.80 23.44
N HIS A 453 13.84 -3.91 23.55
CA HIS A 453 14.71 -4.43 22.47
C HIS A 453 14.43 -5.90 22.11
N CYS A 454 14.13 -6.74 23.11
CA CYS A 454 13.83 -8.18 22.98
C CYS A 454 14.93 -9.08 22.35
N ASP A 455 16.09 -8.53 21.96
CA ASP A 455 17.22 -9.30 21.43
C ASP A 455 18.60 -8.71 21.78
N LEU A 456 18.80 -8.21 23.01
CA LEU A 456 20.09 -7.66 23.42
C LEU A 456 21.10 -8.79 23.68
N LYS A 457 22.20 -8.81 22.93
CA LYS A 457 23.29 -9.78 23.00
C LYS A 457 24.59 -9.20 22.43
N PRO A 458 25.78 -9.77 22.73
CA PRO A 458 27.05 -9.20 22.27
C PRO A 458 27.19 -9.04 20.75
N SER A 459 26.54 -9.86 19.93
CA SER A 459 26.57 -9.71 18.46
C SER A 459 25.73 -8.55 17.93
N ASN A 460 24.80 -8.05 18.74
CA ASN A 460 23.94 -6.89 18.43
C ASN A 460 24.46 -5.58 19.05
N VAL A 461 25.61 -5.62 19.73
CA VAL A 461 26.34 -4.43 20.20
C VAL A 461 27.52 -4.22 19.27
N LEU A 462 27.52 -3.10 18.55
CA LEU A 462 28.55 -2.75 17.57
C LEU A 462 29.44 -1.61 18.08
N LEU A 463 30.67 -1.54 17.57
CA LEU A 463 31.66 -0.55 17.98
C LEU A 463 31.99 0.39 16.81
N ASP A 464 31.87 1.69 17.05
CA ASP A 464 32.28 2.72 16.09
C ASP A 464 33.81 2.92 16.07
N GLU A 465 34.28 3.85 15.25
CA GLU A 465 35.71 4.16 15.09
C GLU A 465 36.42 4.57 16.40
N ASN A 466 35.67 5.11 17.37
CA ASN A 466 36.18 5.58 18.66
C ASN A 466 36.01 4.53 19.77
N MET A 467 35.65 3.28 19.42
CA MET A 467 35.34 2.20 20.37
C MET A 467 34.12 2.49 21.26
N THR A 468 33.21 3.35 20.83
CA THR A 468 31.94 3.60 21.52
C THR A 468 30.96 2.48 21.21
N ALA A 469 30.31 1.92 22.22
CA ALA A 469 29.34 0.85 22.01
C ALA A 469 27.98 1.42 21.57
N LYS A 470 27.42 0.80 20.53
CA LYS A 470 26.11 1.12 19.96
C LYS A 470 25.24 -0.12 19.86
N VAL A 471 24.04 -0.07 20.43
CA VAL A 471 23.06 -1.17 20.33
C VAL A 471 22.32 -1.09 18.99
N GLY A 472 22.22 -2.21 18.28
CA GLY A 472 21.55 -2.36 17.00
C GLY A 472 20.72 -3.64 16.90
N ASP A 473 20.14 -3.89 15.72
CA ASP A 473 19.23 -5.00 15.41
C ASP A 473 17.93 -5.01 16.23
N PHE A 474 17.00 -4.13 15.82
CA PHE A 474 15.69 -3.99 16.47
C PHE A 474 14.60 -4.86 15.83
N GLY A 475 14.98 -5.91 15.09
CA GLY A 475 14.03 -6.77 14.37
C GLY A 475 13.02 -7.51 15.26
N LEU A 476 13.28 -7.61 16.57
CA LEU A 476 12.36 -8.20 17.55
C LEU A 476 11.78 -7.16 18.53
N ALA A 477 12.10 -5.88 18.35
CA ALA A 477 11.73 -4.83 19.29
C ALA A 477 10.21 -4.62 19.38
N ARG A 478 9.75 -4.13 20.53
CA ARG A 478 8.34 -3.86 20.80
C ARG A 478 8.15 -2.48 21.41
N LEU A 479 7.18 -1.74 20.89
CA LEU A 479 6.72 -0.50 21.51
C LEU A 479 5.60 -0.78 22.52
N LEU A 480 5.77 -0.32 23.75
CA LEU A 480 4.76 -0.40 24.80
C LEU A 480 3.82 0.82 24.70
N ILE A 481 2.74 0.66 23.95
CA ILE A 481 1.72 1.72 23.80
C ILE A 481 0.82 1.70 25.05
N LYS A 482 0.85 2.76 25.87
CA LYS A 482 -0.16 2.99 26.91
C LYS A 482 -1.50 3.33 26.25
N ARG A 483 -2.48 2.42 26.35
CA ARG A 483 -3.87 2.72 25.95
C ARG A 483 -4.55 3.52 27.06
N THR A 484 -5.08 4.69 26.73
CA THR A 484 -6.07 5.40 27.56
C THR A 484 -7.42 4.71 27.41
N GLY A 485 -7.81 3.92 28.41
CA GLY A 485 -9.09 3.23 28.50
C GLY A 485 -8.97 1.98 29.35
N ASP A 486 -9.76 1.90 30.42
CA ASP A 486 -9.80 0.79 31.39
C ASP A 486 -10.09 -0.55 30.72
N GLN A 487 -9.03 -1.26 30.30
CA GLN A 487 -9.01 -2.70 30.11
C GLN A 487 -7.58 -3.19 30.38
N HIS A 488 -7.38 -3.83 31.53
CA HIS A 488 -6.16 -4.58 31.80
C HIS A 488 -6.04 -5.74 30.81
N SER A 489 -5.19 -5.59 29.80
CA SER A 489 -4.59 -6.73 29.11
C SER A 489 -3.08 -6.65 29.26
N ILE A 490 -2.55 -7.41 30.21
CA ILE A 490 -1.16 -7.85 30.15
C ILE A 490 -0.99 -8.51 28.77
N SER A 491 -0.10 -8.00 27.93
CA SER A 491 0.30 -8.70 26.71
C SER A 491 1.08 -9.96 27.13
N SER A 492 0.37 -10.99 27.56
CA SER A 492 0.93 -12.32 27.79
C SER A 492 1.16 -12.96 26.42
N THR A 493 2.32 -12.74 25.81
CA THR A 493 2.77 -13.61 24.72
C THR A 493 3.44 -14.84 25.32
N ASN A 494 2.72 -15.96 25.39
CA ASN A 494 3.17 -17.30 25.80
C ASN A 494 4.23 -17.94 24.87
N ASN A 495 4.99 -17.14 24.11
CA ASN A 495 6.04 -17.64 23.24
C ASN A 495 7.39 -17.06 23.69
N LEU A 496 8.34 -17.95 24.01
CA LEU A 496 9.73 -17.59 24.22
C LEU A 496 10.21 -16.78 23.00
N LYS A 497 10.63 -15.54 23.21
CA LYS A 497 11.16 -14.66 22.16
C LYS A 497 12.57 -14.22 22.51
N GLY A 498 13.43 -14.25 21.51
CA GLY A 498 14.87 -14.01 21.62
C GLY A 498 15.61 -14.98 20.71
N SER A 499 16.72 -14.54 20.15
CA SER A 499 17.62 -15.41 19.39
C SER A 499 18.61 -16.13 20.32
N ILE A 500 19.35 -17.11 19.79
CA ILE A 500 20.40 -17.80 20.57
C ILE A 500 21.40 -16.76 21.10
N GLY A 501 21.64 -16.80 22.41
CA GLY A 501 22.51 -15.84 23.12
C GLY A 501 21.78 -14.62 23.71
N TYR A 502 20.47 -14.49 23.50
CA TYR A 502 19.66 -13.48 24.18
C TYR A 502 19.47 -13.80 25.67
N ILE A 503 19.61 -12.78 26.51
CA ILE A 503 19.32 -12.85 27.94
C ILE A 503 17.97 -12.15 28.17
N PRO A 504 16.87 -12.88 28.43
CA PRO A 504 15.59 -12.25 28.73
C PRO A 504 15.71 -11.43 30.03
N PRO A 505 15.08 -10.24 30.11
CA PRO A 505 14.97 -9.54 31.38
C PRO A 505 14.20 -10.42 32.36
N GLY A 506 14.84 -10.72 33.49
CA GLY A 506 14.27 -11.48 34.60
C GLY A 506 13.25 -10.68 35.41
#